data_AF-A0A7J5XGU7-F1
#
_entry.id   AF-A0A7J5XGU7-F1
#
_cell.length_a   1.000
_cell.length_b   1.000
_cell.length_c   1.000
_cell.angle_alpha   90.00
_cell.angle_beta   90.00
_cell.angle_gamma   90.00
#
_symmetry.space_group_name_H-M   'P 1'
#
loop_
_entity.id
_entity.type
_entity.pdbx_description
1 polymer ?
#
loop_
_entity_poly.entity_id
_entity_poly.type
_entity_poly.pdbx_seq_one_letter_code
_entity_poly.pdbx_strand_id
1 'polypeptide(L)'
;MALRELSSLEKYLGLKKANKYSTQGDKKVPVLQNNNGPPLVGLGTIASHLVKEAKRPNLLGDSAENRAVVQQWLEYRVTKLDGCTKEDTKAILKDLNLYLQDKVYMAETSSP
;
A
#
# COMPACT_ATOMS: atom_id res chain seq x y z
N MET A 1 1.61 4.03 12.69
CA MET A 1 2.49 3.56 11.61
C MET A 1 1.92 3.97 10.26
N ALA A 2 0.70 3.55 9.90
CA ALA A 2 0.01 3.88 8.65
C ALA A 2 0.07 5.36 8.21
N LEU A 3 -0.20 6.33 9.09
CA LEU A 3 -0.18 7.74 8.72
C LEU A 3 1.19 8.22 8.22
N ARG A 4 2.26 7.77 8.87
CA ARG A 4 3.64 8.11 8.48
C ARG A 4 3.99 7.52 7.12
N GLU A 5 3.53 6.30 6.86
CA GLU A 5 3.75 5.61 5.59
C GLU A 5 3.01 6.33 4.46
N LEU A 6 1.77 6.76 4.68
CA LEU A 6 1.01 7.57 3.74
C LEU A 6 1.70 8.90 3.44
N SER A 7 2.14 9.64 4.47
CA SER A 7 2.89 10.90 4.25
C SER A 7 4.22 10.68 3.53
N SER A 8 4.89 9.54 3.76
CA SER A 8 6.13 9.19 3.05
C SER A 8 5.86 8.87 1.58
N LEU A 9 4.78 8.14 1.31
CA LEU A 9 4.32 7.84 -0.06
C LEU A 9 3.95 9.12 -0.82
N GLU A 10 3.21 10.05 -0.21
CA GLU A 10 2.89 11.34 -0.85
C GLU A 10 4.14 12.11 -1.27
N LYS A 11 5.13 12.18 -0.37
CA LYS A 11 6.40 12.84 -0.64
C LYS A 11 7.13 12.17 -1.79
N TYR A 12 7.16 10.83 -1.80
CA TYR A 12 7.74 10.06 -2.90
C TYR A 12 7.02 10.31 -4.25
N LEU A 13 5.69 10.46 -4.20
CA LEU A 13 4.87 10.74 -5.37
C LEU A 13 4.94 12.21 -5.84
N GLY A 14 5.59 13.09 -5.08
CA GLY A 14 5.74 14.51 -5.42
C GLY A 14 4.44 15.31 -5.31
N LEU A 15 3.48 14.85 -4.51
CA LEU A 15 2.22 15.55 -4.30
C LEU A 15 2.46 16.85 -3.51
N LYS A 16 2.05 17.99 -4.09
CA LYS A 16 2.30 19.34 -3.54
C LYS A 16 1.32 19.74 -2.44
N LYS A 17 0.11 19.16 -2.46
CA LYS A 17 -0.94 19.44 -1.47
C LYS A 17 -0.79 18.47 -0.31
N ALA A 18 -0.60 18.99 0.89
CA ALA A 18 -0.58 18.16 2.08
C ALA A 18 -2.01 17.66 2.36
N ASN A 19 -2.22 16.35 2.20
CA ASN A 19 -3.47 15.76 2.61
C ASN A 19 -3.57 15.70 4.15
N LYS A 20 -4.81 15.75 4.64
CA LYS A 20 -5.10 15.62 6.06
C LYS A 20 -5.52 14.19 6.37
N TYR A 21 -4.67 13.46 7.06
CA TYR A 21 -4.96 12.12 7.53
C TYR A 21 -5.44 12.11 8.98
N SER A 22 -6.38 11.22 9.26
CA SER A 22 -6.79 10.86 10.62
C SER A 22 -6.91 9.33 10.74
N THR A 23 -7.36 8.84 11.89
CA THR A 23 -7.63 7.42 12.11
C THR A 23 -9.01 7.23 12.71
N GLN A 24 -9.66 6.10 12.44
CA GLN A 24 -10.95 5.74 13.05
C GLN A 24 -10.95 4.33 13.66
N GLY A 25 -11.73 4.17 14.73
CA GLY A 25 -11.90 2.91 15.46
C GLY A 25 -10.67 2.45 16.25
N ASP A 26 -10.83 1.38 17.02
CA ASP A 26 -9.79 0.85 17.92
C ASP A 26 -8.55 0.37 17.16
N LYS A 27 -8.75 -0.15 15.95
CA LYS A 27 -7.68 -0.58 15.04
C LYS A 27 -6.94 0.60 14.38
N LYS A 28 -7.30 1.84 14.68
CA LYS A 28 -6.70 3.07 14.15
C LYS A 28 -6.56 3.04 12.62
N VAL A 29 -7.63 2.64 11.94
CA VAL A 29 -7.67 2.53 10.47
C VAL A 29 -7.49 3.93 9.86
N PRO A 30 -6.57 4.14 8.92
CA PRO A 30 -6.31 5.46 8.35
C PRO A 30 -7.50 5.97 7.54
N VAL A 31 -7.73 7.28 7.62
CA VAL A 31 -8.78 8.00 6.91
C VAL A 31 -8.16 9.22 6.24
N LEU A 32 -8.48 9.42 4.97
CA LEU A 32 -8.17 10.62 4.21
C LEU A 32 -9.45 11.41 3.97
N GLN A 33 -9.49 12.65 4.48
CA GLN A 33 -10.59 13.56 4.20
C GLN A 33 -10.50 14.07 2.76
N ASN A 34 -11.55 13.85 1.98
CA ASN A 34 -11.65 14.31 0.60
C ASN A 34 -12.64 15.49 0.53
N ASN A 35 -12.23 16.60 -0.09
CA ASN A 35 -13.11 17.77 -0.24
C ASN A 35 -14.18 17.57 -1.32
N ASN A 36 -14.00 16.59 -2.22
CA ASN A 36 -14.84 16.39 -3.40
C ASN A 36 -15.68 15.10 -3.32
N GLY A 37 -15.81 14.49 -2.12
CA GLY A 37 -16.55 13.26 -1.95
C GLY A 37 -16.41 12.65 -0.56
N PRO A 38 -16.93 11.43 -0.35
CA PRO A 38 -16.80 10.73 0.92
C PRO A 38 -15.33 10.55 1.36
N PRO A 39 -15.06 10.48 2.67
CA PRO A 39 -13.73 10.16 3.17
C PRO A 39 -13.25 8.79 2.65
N LEU A 40 -11.97 8.70 2.30
CA LEU A 40 -11.35 7.43 1.91
C LEU A 40 -10.82 6.74 3.16
N VAL A 41 -11.09 5.44 3.28
CA VAL A 41 -10.76 4.66 4.47
C VAL A 41 -9.89 3.46 4.09
N GLY A 42 -8.84 3.22 4.86
CA GLY A 42 -7.96 2.06 4.73
C GLY A 42 -6.65 2.36 4.00
N LEU A 43 -5.57 1.72 4.44
CA LEU A 43 -4.21 2.01 3.97
C LEU A 43 -4.06 1.78 2.46
N GLY A 44 -4.44 0.60 1.96
CA GLY A 44 -4.36 0.26 0.54
C GLY A 44 -5.25 1.14 -0.34
N THR A 45 -6.45 1.47 0.13
CA THR A 45 -7.38 2.38 -0.56
C THR A 45 -6.79 3.77 -0.76
N ILE A 46 -6.27 4.35 0.34
CA ILE A 46 -5.69 5.69 0.32
C ILE A 46 -4.42 5.69 -0.53
N ALA A 47 -3.52 4.72 -0.35
CA ALA A 47 -2.30 4.60 -1.17
C ALA A 47 -2.61 4.52 -2.67
N SER A 48 -3.60 3.72 -3.05
CA SER A 48 -4.05 3.60 -4.45
C SER A 48 -4.62 4.91 -4.99
N HIS A 49 -5.34 5.67 -4.16
CA HIS A 49 -5.84 6.99 -4.53
C HIS A 49 -4.69 7.97 -4.80
N LEU A 50 -3.71 8.06 -3.89
CA LEU A 50 -2.56 8.96 -4.04
C LEU A 50 -1.75 8.66 -5.29
N VAL A 51 -1.54 7.37 -5.61
CA VAL A 51 -0.84 6.95 -6.82
C VAL A 51 -1.57 7.40 -8.09
N LYS A 52 -2.91 7.32 -8.10
CA LYS A 52 -3.74 7.81 -9.21
C LYS A 52 -3.71 9.34 -9.31
N GLU A 53 -3.79 10.04 -8.18
CA GLU A 53 -3.67 11.52 -8.13
C GLU A 53 -2.32 12.00 -8.68
N ALA A 54 -1.25 11.28 -8.34
CA ALA A 54 0.10 11.54 -8.84
C ALA A 54 0.31 11.20 -10.32
N LYS A 55 -0.71 10.66 -11.00
CA LYS A 55 -0.64 10.21 -12.41
C LYS A 55 0.42 9.14 -12.64
N ARG A 56 0.62 8.23 -11.69
CA ARG A 56 1.55 7.07 -11.80
C ARG A 56 0.80 5.73 -11.65
N PRO A 57 -0.29 5.49 -12.41
CA PRO A 57 -1.13 4.30 -12.24
C PRO A 57 -0.37 2.99 -12.49
N ASN A 58 0.75 3.04 -13.20
CA ASN A 58 1.64 1.89 -13.44
C ASN A 58 2.19 1.27 -12.14
N LEU A 59 2.30 2.05 -11.05
CA LEU A 59 2.66 1.52 -9.72
C LEU A 59 1.59 0.58 -9.14
N LEU A 60 0.36 0.62 -9.68
CA LEU A 60 -0.72 -0.31 -9.34
C LEU A 60 -0.79 -1.50 -10.30
N GLY A 61 0.06 -1.59 -11.32
CA GLY A 61 0.09 -2.64 -12.33
C GLY A 61 -0.55 -2.25 -13.67
N ASP A 62 0.14 -2.55 -14.77
CA ASP A 62 -0.28 -2.20 -16.13
C ASP A 62 -1.24 -3.24 -16.74
N SER A 63 -1.07 -4.52 -16.41
CA SER A 63 -1.96 -5.62 -16.81
C SER A 63 -2.99 -5.95 -15.72
N ALA A 64 -4.04 -6.69 -16.07
CA ALA A 64 -5.01 -7.17 -15.09
C ALA A 64 -4.35 -8.12 -14.06
N GLU A 65 -3.41 -8.94 -14.52
CA GLU A 65 -2.62 -9.84 -13.68
C GLU A 65 -1.76 -9.06 -12.69
N ASN A 66 -0.98 -8.07 -13.16
CA ASN A 66 -0.11 -7.29 -12.28
C ASN A 66 -0.93 -6.48 -11.26
N ARG A 67 -2.10 -5.97 -11.66
CA ARG A 67 -3.04 -5.33 -10.73
C ARG A 67 -3.51 -6.29 -9.64
N ALA A 68 -3.81 -7.53 -9.98
CA ALA A 68 -4.22 -8.55 -9.01
C ALA A 68 -3.07 -8.88 -8.04
N VAL A 69 -1.84 -9.03 -8.53
CA VAL A 69 -0.66 -9.29 -7.69
C VAL A 69 -0.37 -8.12 -6.75
N VAL A 70 -0.42 -6.87 -7.24
CA VAL A 70 -0.26 -5.68 -6.38
C VAL A 70 -1.34 -5.66 -5.30
N GLN A 71 -2.60 -5.92 -5.66
CA GLN A 71 -3.70 -5.94 -4.70
C GLN A 71 -3.52 -7.04 -3.64
N GLN A 72 -3.06 -8.23 -4.03
CA GLN A 72 -2.74 -9.32 -3.10
C GLN A 72 -1.66 -8.91 -2.10
N TRP A 73 -0.60 -8.22 -2.54
CA TRP A 73 0.44 -7.74 -1.63
C TRP A 73 -0.05 -6.64 -0.69
N LEU A 74 -0.93 -5.75 -1.16
CA LEU A 74 -1.57 -4.75 -0.30
C LEU A 74 -2.47 -5.40 0.75
N GLU A 75 -3.20 -6.45 0.39
CA GLU A 75 -4.01 -7.23 1.34
C GLU A 75 -3.12 -7.98 2.34
N TYR A 76 -2.08 -8.67 1.88
CA TYR A 76 -1.13 -9.39 2.73
C TYR A 76 -0.49 -8.46 3.75
N ARG A 77 -0.12 -7.24 3.34
CA ARG A 77 0.40 -6.21 4.24
C ARG A 77 -0.55 -5.92 5.41
N VAL A 78 -1.84 -5.70 5.14
CA VAL A 78 -2.82 -5.31 6.16
C VAL A 78 -3.28 -6.51 7.01
N THR A 79 -3.35 -7.70 6.43
CA THR A 79 -3.92 -8.88 7.09
C THR A 79 -2.90 -9.76 7.78
N LYS A 80 -1.66 -9.83 7.26
CA LYS A 80 -0.59 -10.69 7.78
C LYS A 80 0.49 -9.90 8.48
N LEU A 81 0.99 -8.81 7.87
CA LEU A 81 2.13 -8.08 8.43
C LEU A 81 1.75 -7.13 9.57
N ASP A 82 0.64 -6.38 9.45
CA ASP A 82 0.28 -5.40 10.47
C ASP A 82 -0.05 -6.03 11.84
N GLY A 83 -0.38 -7.33 11.88
CA GLY A 83 -0.69 -8.08 13.09
C GLY A 83 0.29 -9.21 13.43
N CYS A 84 1.40 -9.37 12.69
CA CYS A 84 2.30 -10.50 12.90
C CYS A 84 2.99 -10.43 14.27
N THR A 85 3.14 -11.58 14.93
CA THR A 85 3.94 -11.67 16.14
C THR A 85 5.41 -11.92 15.82
N LYS A 86 6.25 -11.93 16.87
CA LYS A 86 7.67 -12.29 16.70
C LYS A 86 7.83 -13.74 16.23
N GLU A 87 6.91 -14.62 16.65
CA GLU A 87 6.89 -16.02 16.27
C GLU A 87 6.53 -16.18 14.79
N ASP A 88 5.55 -15.40 14.29
CA ASP A 88 5.16 -15.41 12.88
C ASP A 88 6.26 -14.87 11.95
N THR A 89 7.07 -13.93 12.45
CA THR A 89 8.10 -13.22 11.67
C THR A 89 9.02 -14.18 10.91
N LYS A 90 9.48 -15.26 11.56
CA LYS A 90 10.39 -16.22 10.92
C LYS A 90 9.73 -16.97 9.75
N ALA A 91 8.46 -17.36 9.91
CA ALA A 91 7.72 -18.04 8.86
C ALA A 91 7.45 -17.11 7.68
N ILE A 92 6.99 -15.88 7.96
CA ILE A 92 6.75 -14.84 6.97
C ILE A 92 8.03 -14.55 6.16
N LEU A 93 9.16 -14.33 6.83
CA LEU A 93 10.42 -14.05 6.13
C LEU A 93 10.89 -15.23 5.28
N LYS A 94 10.66 -16.47 5.72
CA LYS A 94 10.97 -17.66 4.92
C LYS A 94 10.12 -17.73 3.64
N ASP A 95 8.83 -17.46 3.76
CA ASP A 95 7.90 -17.46 2.63
C ASP A 95 8.22 -16.33 1.64
N LEU A 96 8.53 -15.13 2.15
CA LEU A 96 8.97 -13.99 1.32
C LEU A 96 10.30 -14.29 0.62
N ASN A 97 11.26 -14.90 1.33
CA ASN A 97 12.56 -15.27 0.75
C ASN A 97 12.38 -16.29 -0.39
N LEU A 98 11.48 -17.26 -0.22
CA LEU A 98 11.16 -18.22 -1.27
C LEU A 98 10.43 -17.55 -2.44
N TYR A 99 9.46 -16.67 -2.17
CA TYR A 99 8.70 -15.97 -3.22
C TYR A 99 9.59 -15.07 -4.09
N LEU A 100 10.55 -14.38 -3.47
CA LEU A 100 11.47 -13.44 -4.11
C LEU A 100 12.73 -14.09 -4.70
N GLN A 101 12.89 -15.41 -4.60
CA GLN A 101 14.11 -16.09 -5.04
C GLN A 101 14.45 -15.84 -6.52
N ASP A 102 13.43 -15.60 -7.34
CA ASP A 102 13.49 -15.40 -8.79
C ASP A 102 12.88 -14.04 -9.22
N LYS A 103 12.63 -13.12 -8.27
CA LYS A 103 11.95 -11.84 -8.54
C LYS A 103 12.72 -10.66 -7.96
N VAL A 104 12.81 -9.58 -8.73
CA VAL A 104 13.39 -8.31 -8.28
C VAL A 104 12.39 -7.50 -7.45
N TYR A 105 11.11 -7.55 -7.81
CA TYR A 105 10.01 -6.81 -7.16
C TYR A 105 8.85 -7.74 -6.78
N MET A 106 8.01 -7.29 -5.84
CA MET A 106 6.85 -8.06 -5.37
C MET A 106 5.82 -8.30 -6.48
N ALA A 107 5.60 -7.29 -7.31
CA ALA A 107 4.82 -7.36 -8.53
C ALA A 107 5.70 -6.91 -9.67
N GLU A 108 5.61 -7.59 -10.81
CA GLU A 108 6.28 -7.14 -12.02
C GLU A 108 5.59 -5.86 -12.50
N THR A 109 6.27 -4.73 -12.34
CA THR A 109 5.92 -3.53 -13.09
C THR A 109 6.72 -3.60 -14.37
N SER A 110 6.05 -3.76 -15.50
CA SER A 110 6.67 -3.62 -16.82
C SER A 110 7.43 -2.29 -16.88
N SER A 111 8.76 -2.32 -17.04
CA SER A 111 9.55 -1.22 -17.63
C SER A 111 11.03 -1.62 -17.76
N PRO A 112 11.78 -1.10 -18.76
CA PRO A 112 11.66 0.24 -19.35
C PRO A 112 10.83 0.36 -20.63
#